data_AF-F0Y5H4-F1
#
_entry.id   AF-F0Y5H4-F1
#
_cell.length_a   1.000
_cell.length_b   1.000
_cell.length_c   1.000
_cell.angle_alpha   90.00
_cell.angle_beta   90.00
_cell.angle_gamma   90.00
#
_symmetry.space_group_name_H-M   'P 1'
#
loop_
_entity.id
_entity.type
_entity.pdbx_description
1 polymer ?
#
loop_
_entity_poly.entity_id
_entity_poly.type
_entity_poly.pdbx_seq_one_letter_code
_entity_poly.pdbx_strand_id
1 'polypeptide(L)'
;LCRGGDLFDRIVASGRLPERDARVATAQLLDAVAHCHALDVHRDLKPENILYLEAPGDPDEDVLKVGDFGLACALPPGEVLRVVAGTPQYAAPEVVNSTPDGPGYGHASDLYSLGMVLYVMLAGV
;
A
#
# COMPACT_ATOMS: atom_id res chain seq x y z
N LEU A 1 6.96 0.86 17.80
CA LEU A 1 5.50 0.77 17.84
C LEU A 1 4.97 2.03 17.18
N CYS A 2 4.13 1.91 16.14
CA CYS A 2 3.45 3.05 15.53
C CYS A 2 2.30 3.47 16.43
N ARG A 3 2.21 4.76 16.76
CA ARG A 3 1.26 5.32 17.73
C ARG A 3 0.20 6.22 17.10
N GLY A 4 0.37 6.59 15.83
CA GLY A 4 -0.51 7.53 15.14
C GLY A 4 -1.75 6.93 14.50
N GLY A 5 -2.02 5.63 14.72
CA GLY A 5 -3.09 4.91 14.02
C GLY A 5 -2.74 4.63 12.56
N ASP A 6 -3.74 4.22 11.79
CA ASP A 6 -3.59 3.92 10.37
C ASP A 6 -4.06 5.08 9.46
N LEU A 7 -3.73 4.98 8.19
CA LEU A 7 -4.10 5.97 7.18
C LEU A 7 -5.60 5.97 6.91
N PHE A 8 -6.27 4.83 7.07
CA PHE A 8 -7.72 4.72 6.88
C PHE A 8 -8.47 5.61 7.88
N ASP A 9 -8.14 5.50 9.17
CA ASP A 9 -8.73 6.31 10.23
C ASP A 9 -8.53 7.80 9.98
N ARG A 10 -7.35 8.21 9.46
CA ARG A 10 -7.08 9.61 9.13
C ARG A 10 -7.93 10.11 7.96
N ILE A 11 -8.12 9.28 6.93
CA ILE A 11 -9.00 9.59 5.78
C ILE A 11 -10.45 9.73 6.26
N VAL A 12 -10.94 8.77 7.05
CA VAL A 12 -12.32 8.78 7.57
C VAL A 12 -12.56 10.01 8.44
N ALA A 13 -11.61 10.37 9.31
CA ALA A 13 -11.73 11.53 10.18
C ALA A 13 -11.75 12.86 9.43
N SER A 14 -10.97 13.00 8.34
CA SER A 14 -10.89 14.24 7.56
C SER A 14 -11.84 14.27 6.35
N GLY A 15 -12.51 13.16 6.05
CA GLY A 15 -13.25 12.92 4.81
C GLY A 15 -12.32 12.67 3.62
N ARG A 16 -11.31 13.52 3.40
CA ARG A 16 -10.23 13.33 2.41
C ARG A 16 -8.96 14.03 2.89
N LEU A 17 -7.81 13.71 2.31
CA LEU A 17 -6.57 14.43 2.54
C LEU A 17 -6.42 15.59 1.56
N PRO A 18 -5.86 16.74 1.98
CA PRO A 18 -5.37 17.76 1.08
C PRO A 18 -4.32 17.18 0.13
N GLU A 19 -4.31 17.62 -1.12
CA GLU A 19 -3.35 17.15 -2.15
C GLU A 19 -1.89 17.33 -1.70
N ARG A 20 -1.60 18.40 -0.97
CA ARG A 20 -0.28 18.65 -0.38
C ARG A 20 0.18 17.49 0.51
N ASP A 21 -0.71 16.97 1.34
CA ASP A 21 -0.42 15.95 2.35
C ASP A 21 -0.43 14.57 1.69
N ALA A 22 -1.39 14.31 0.79
CA ALA A 22 -1.41 13.10 -0.03
C ALA A 22 -0.14 12.94 -0.87
N ARG A 23 0.42 14.03 -1.41
CA ARG A 23 1.72 14.01 -2.12
C ARG A 23 2.87 13.60 -1.22
N VAL A 24 2.92 14.11 0.02
CA VAL A 24 3.96 13.77 1.00
C VAL A 24 3.85 12.30 1.41
N ALA A 25 2.63 11.83 1.70
CA ALA A 25 2.36 10.43 2.01
C ALA A 25 2.76 9.51 0.84
N THR A 26 2.35 9.85 -0.39
CA THR A 26 2.66 9.05 -1.59
C THR A 26 4.17 8.92 -1.83
N ALA A 27 4.93 10.01 -1.64
CA ALA A 27 6.38 9.95 -1.79
C ALA A 27 7.02 8.96 -0.79
N GLN A 28 6.62 9.01 0.49
CA GLN A 28 7.09 8.07 1.51
C GLN A 28 6.72 6.62 1.18
N LEU A 29 5.50 6.39 0.68
CA LEU A 29 5.02 5.06 0.31
C LEU A 29 5.77 4.49 -0.90
N LEU A 30 6.05 5.31 -1.92
CA LEU A 30 6.85 4.90 -3.07
C LEU A 30 8.28 4.53 -2.65
N ASP A 31 8.91 5.30 -1.77
CA ASP A 31 10.24 4.98 -1.25
C ASP A 31 10.24 3.67 -0.43
N ALA A 32 9.22 3.48 0.43
CA ALA A 32 9.07 2.26 1.22
C ALA A 32 8.86 1.03 0.33
N VAL A 33 7.99 1.12 -0.69
CA VAL A 33 7.70 0.02 -1.61
C VAL A 33 8.89 -0.28 -2.51
N ALA A 34 9.60 0.75 -3.00
CA ALA A 34 10.83 0.56 -3.76
C ALA A 34 11.89 -0.19 -2.95
N HIS A 35 11.99 0.08 -1.64
CA HIS A 35 12.84 -0.69 -0.74
C HIS A 35 12.36 -2.15 -0.58
N CYS A 36 11.05 -2.37 -0.41
CA CYS A 36 10.47 -3.70 -0.27
C CYS A 36 10.72 -4.56 -1.52
N HIS A 37 10.56 -3.99 -2.71
CA HIS A 37 10.74 -4.67 -4.01
C HIS A 37 12.17 -5.14 -4.27
N ALA A 38 13.14 -4.79 -3.44
CA ALA A 38 14.45 -5.42 -3.45
C ALA A 38 14.44 -6.86 -2.88
N LEU A 39 13.37 -7.24 -2.17
CA LEU A 39 13.23 -8.51 -1.46
C LEU A 39 11.92 -9.21 -1.84
N ASP A 40 10.78 -8.52 -1.65
CA ASP A 40 9.44 -9.10 -1.69
C ASP A 40 8.43 -8.19 -2.41
N VAL A 41 7.39 -8.80 -2.96
CA VAL A 41 6.13 -8.12 -3.30
C VAL A 41 5.22 -8.14 -2.08
N HIS A 42 4.64 -7.01 -1.69
CA HIS A 42 3.82 -6.90 -0.47
C HIS A 42 2.42 -7.53 -0.64
N ARG A 43 1.76 -7.30 -1.78
CA ARG A 43 0.46 -7.86 -2.20
C ARG A 43 -0.76 -7.50 -1.36
N ASP A 44 -0.67 -6.60 -0.38
CA ASP A 44 -1.83 -6.14 0.41
C ASP A 44 -1.65 -4.69 0.89
N LEU A 45 -1.17 -3.81 0.00
CA LEU A 45 -1.10 -2.38 0.29
C LEU A 45 -2.51 -1.79 0.28
N LYS A 46 -2.90 -1.24 1.43
CA LYS A 46 -4.18 -0.56 1.68
C LYS A 46 -4.01 0.42 2.83
N PRO A 47 -4.90 1.42 3.00
CA PRO A 47 -4.78 2.42 4.05
C PRO A 47 -4.66 1.84 5.47
N GLU A 48 -5.31 0.71 5.75
CA GLU A 48 -5.27 0.01 7.05
C GLU A 48 -3.87 -0.57 7.38
N ASN A 49 -3.07 -0.88 6.35
CA ASN A 49 -1.71 -1.41 6.50
C ASN A 49 -0.64 -0.31 6.47
N ILE A 50 -1.04 0.96 6.40
CA ILE A 50 -0.16 2.12 6.36
C ILE A 50 -0.34 2.89 7.68
N LEU A 51 0.70 2.91 8.51
CA LEU A 51 0.63 3.40 9.88
C LEU A 51 1.40 4.70 10.05
N TYR A 52 0.85 5.63 10.83
CA TYR A 52 1.58 6.81 11.30
C TYR A 52 2.47 6.45 12.50
N LEU A 53 3.72 6.88 12.44
CA LEU A 53 4.72 6.56 13.46
C LEU A 53 4.33 7.15 14.82
N GLU A 54 3.99 8.44 14.87
CA GLU A 54 3.65 9.17 16.09
C GLU A 54 2.22 9.72 16.04
N ALA A 55 1.68 10.07 17.21
CA ALA A 55 0.32 10.59 17.33
C ALA A 55 0.20 12.04 16.82
N PRO A 56 -1.01 12.49 16.47
CA PRO A 56 -1.22 13.87 16.06
C PRO A 56 -0.72 14.87 17.11
N GLY A 57 0.07 15.85 16.70
CA GLY A 57 0.70 16.87 17.54
C GLY A 57 2.10 16.52 18.07
N ASP A 58 2.57 15.29 17.89
CA ASP A 58 3.95 14.90 18.25
C ASP A 58 4.93 15.21 17.10
N PRO A 59 6.24 15.34 17.38
CA PRO A 59 7.26 15.34 16.34
C PRO A 59 7.12 14.09 15.47
N ASP A 60 7.31 14.23 14.14
CA ASP A 60 7.20 13.13 13.18
C ASP A 60 5.79 12.52 13.01
N GLU A 61 4.72 13.25 13.36
CA GLU A 61 3.31 12.83 13.19
C GLU A 61 2.91 12.47 11.75
N ASP A 62 3.67 12.93 10.75
CA ASP A 62 3.43 12.68 9.32
C ASP A 62 4.30 11.54 8.75
N VAL A 63 5.14 10.90 9.58
CA VAL A 63 5.99 9.79 9.15
C VAL A 63 5.16 8.52 9.02
N LEU A 64 5.17 7.93 7.83
CA LEU A 64 4.45 6.69 7.52
C LEU A 64 5.35 5.47 7.60
N LYS A 65 4.75 4.33 7.94
CA LYS A 65 5.34 2.99 7.94
C LYS A 65 4.38 2.01 7.26
N VAL A 66 4.90 1.22 6.33
CA VAL A 66 4.16 0.09 5.76
C VAL A 66 4.25 -1.09 6.72
N GLY A 67 3.11 -1.71 7.01
CA GLY A 67 2.99 -2.86 7.91
C GLY A 67 2.25 -4.03 7.24
N ASP A 68 2.14 -5.13 7.98
CA ASP A 68 1.47 -6.38 7.57
C ASP A 68 2.03 -7.05 6.30
N PHE A 69 3.18 -7.70 6.47
CA PHE A 69 3.81 -8.52 5.43
C PHE A 69 3.29 -9.97 5.42
N GLY A 70 2.13 -10.25 6.03
CA GLY A 70 1.58 -11.62 6.13
C GLY A 70 1.28 -12.28 4.78
N LEU A 71 1.09 -11.47 3.74
CA LEU A 71 0.90 -11.91 2.36
C LEU A 71 2.11 -11.63 1.46
N ALA A 72 3.20 -11.09 2.00
CA ALA A 72 4.37 -10.75 1.21
C ALA A 72 5.04 -12.02 0.64
N CYS A 73 5.66 -11.88 -0.53
CA CYS A 73 6.26 -13.01 -1.22
C CYS A 73 7.49 -12.57 -2.03
N ALA A 74 8.60 -13.26 -1.82
CA ALA A 74 9.81 -13.10 -2.61
C ALA A 74 9.51 -13.42 -4.08
N LEU A 75 9.97 -12.57 -4.99
CA LEU A 75 9.78 -12.74 -6.42
C LEU A 75 11.13 -12.71 -7.15
N PRO A 76 11.75 -13.87 -7.38
CA PRO A 76 13.01 -13.95 -8.10
C PRO A 76 12.91 -13.37 -9.52
N PRO A 77 14.03 -12.90 -10.10
CA PRO A 77 14.04 -12.36 -11.46
C PRO A 77 13.50 -13.37 -12.48
N GLY A 78 12.48 -12.97 -13.24
CA GLY A 78 11.85 -13.81 -14.28
C GLY A 78 10.71 -14.71 -13.79
N GLU A 79 10.44 -14.73 -12.49
CA GLU A 79 9.28 -15.44 -11.93
C GLU A 79 8.03 -14.56 -11.85
N VAL A 80 6.87 -15.20 -11.69
CA VAL A 80 5.57 -14.55 -11.57
C VAL A 80 4.71 -15.24 -10.52
N LEU A 81 3.86 -14.45 -9.87
CA LEU A 81 2.86 -14.92 -8.93
C LEU A 81 1.55 -15.23 -9.66
N ARG A 82 0.84 -16.27 -9.22
CA ARG A 82 -0.47 -16.65 -9.77
C ARG A 82 -1.56 -16.84 -8.72
N VAL A 83 -1.18 -16.88 -7.45
CA VAL A 83 -2.13 -17.02 -6.34
C VAL A 83 -2.83 -15.69 -6.14
N VAL A 84 -4.16 -15.68 -6.18
CA VAL A 84 -4.94 -14.49 -5.82
C VAL A 84 -4.79 -14.24 -4.32
N ALA A 85 -4.34 -13.04 -3.95
CA ALA A 85 -4.13 -12.63 -2.57
C ALA A 85 -4.32 -11.11 -2.43
N GLY A 86 -4.55 -10.66 -1.21
CA GLY A 86 -4.76 -9.26 -0.89
C GLY A 86 -6.24 -8.87 -0.81
N THR A 87 -6.47 -7.60 -0.59
CA THR A 87 -7.80 -7.01 -0.40
C THR A 87 -8.40 -6.61 -1.76
N PRO A 88 -9.54 -7.20 -2.20
CA PRO A 88 -10.03 -7.05 -3.58
C PRO A 88 -10.21 -5.61 -4.08
N GLN A 89 -10.56 -4.68 -3.20
CA GLN A 89 -10.78 -3.27 -3.53
C GLN A 89 -9.50 -2.54 -3.96
N TYR A 90 -8.33 -3.01 -3.52
CA TYR A 90 -7.02 -2.42 -3.82
C TYR A 90 -6.19 -3.29 -4.78
N ALA A 91 -6.70 -4.47 -5.13
CA ALA A 91 -5.97 -5.44 -5.94
C ALA A 91 -5.93 -5.02 -7.42
N ALA A 92 -4.75 -5.20 -8.02
CA ALA A 92 -4.55 -4.97 -9.45
C ALA A 92 -5.41 -5.94 -10.29
N PRO A 93 -5.86 -5.52 -11.49
CA PRO A 93 -6.72 -6.36 -12.33
C PRO A 93 -6.04 -7.69 -12.71
N GLU A 94 -4.72 -7.72 -12.89
CA GLU A 94 -3.95 -8.94 -13.14
C GLU A 94 -3.91 -9.90 -11.95
N VAL A 95 -4.09 -9.40 -10.72
CA VAL A 95 -4.22 -10.22 -9.51
C VAL A 95 -5.61 -10.83 -9.46
N VAL A 96 -6.66 -10.02 -9.63
CA VAL A 96 -8.06 -10.46 -9.54
C VAL A 96 -8.42 -11.45 -10.65
N ASN A 97 -7.87 -11.25 -11.84
CA ASN A 97 -8.07 -12.13 -13.00
C ASN A 97 -7.02 -13.23 -13.12
N SER A 98 -6.20 -13.46 -12.08
CA SER A 98 -5.14 -14.46 -12.12
C SER A 98 -5.71 -15.88 -12.21
N THR A 99 -5.10 -16.69 -13.08
CA THR A 99 -5.45 -18.10 -13.27
C THR A 99 -4.19 -18.98 -13.15
N PRO A 100 -4.33 -20.29 -12.85
CA PRO A 100 -3.18 -21.19 -12.69
C PRO A 100 -2.24 -21.24 -13.91
N ASP A 101 -2.79 -21.13 -15.12
CA ASP A 101 -2.04 -21.18 -16.38
C ASP A 101 -1.87 -19.79 -17.03
N GLY A 102 -2.23 -18.73 -16.31
CA GLY A 102 -2.20 -17.35 -16.79
C GLY A 102 -0.80 -16.72 -16.83
N PRO A 103 -0.70 -15.47 -17.32
CA PRO A 103 0.56 -14.73 -17.40
C PRO A 103 1.17 -14.43 -16.02
N GLY A 104 0.35 -14.40 -14.96
CA GLY A 104 0.78 -14.05 -13.60
C GLY A 104 1.00 -12.55 -13.40
N TYR A 105 1.46 -12.18 -12.21
CA TYR A 105 1.71 -10.80 -11.79
C TYR A 105 3.00 -10.70 -10.96
N GLY A 106 3.42 -9.49 -10.62
CA GLY A 106 4.61 -9.24 -9.81
C GLY A 106 4.60 -7.84 -9.20
N HIS A 107 5.76 -7.25 -8.98
CA HIS A 107 5.95 -5.95 -8.30
C HIS A 107 5.01 -4.81 -8.76
N ALA A 108 4.60 -4.80 -10.03
CA ALA A 108 3.66 -3.79 -10.56
C ALA A 108 2.30 -3.80 -9.86
N SER A 109 1.87 -4.93 -9.27
CA SER A 109 0.60 -5.01 -8.55
C SER A 109 0.58 -4.10 -7.33
N ASP A 110 1.71 -3.96 -6.62
CA ASP A 110 1.81 -3.05 -5.47
C ASP A 110 1.71 -1.59 -5.89
N LEU A 111 2.24 -1.23 -7.08
CA LEU A 111 2.11 0.13 -7.61
C LEU A 111 0.67 0.46 -7.98
N TYR A 112 -0.09 -0.51 -8.50
CA TYR A 112 -1.52 -0.34 -8.70
C TYR A 112 -2.24 -0.10 -7.38
N SER A 113 -1.95 -0.89 -6.35
CA SER A 113 -2.53 -0.73 -5.01
C SER A 113 -2.19 0.64 -4.41
N LEU A 114 -0.97 1.15 -4.59
CA LEU A 114 -0.62 2.53 -4.20
C LEU A 114 -1.43 3.58 -4.96
N GLY A 115 -1.71 3.35 -6.24
CA GLY A 115 -2.62 4.21 -7.03
C GLY A 115 -4.03 4.25 -6.44
N MET A 116 -4.54 3.09 -6.00
CA MET A 116 -5.82 3.01 -5.30
C MET A 116 -5.77 3.74 -3.94
N VAL A 117 -4.70 3.56 -3.16
CA VAL A 117 -4.51 4.30 -1.89
C VAL A 117 -4.50 5.82 -2.14
N LEU A 118 -3.78 6.30 -3.15
CA LEU A 118 -3.77 7.71 -3.53
C LEU A 118 -5.16 8.21 -3.93
N TYR A 119 -5.90 7.42 -4.70
CA TYR A 119 -7.28 7.74 -5.04
C TYR A 119 -8.14 7.89 -3.79
N VAL A 120 -8.10 6.92 -2.86
CA VAL A 120 -8.88 6.98 -1.61
C VAL A 120 -8.46 8.17 -0.75
N MET A 121 -7.16 8.48 -0.66
CA MET A 121 -6.67 9.67 0.04
C MET A 121 -7.30 10.96 -0.50
N LEU A 122 -7.41 11.11 -1.81
CA LEU A 122 -7.89 12.35 -2.45
C LEU A 122 -9.42 12.41 -2.56
N ALA A 123 -10.07 11.28 -2.80
CA ALA A 123 -11.51 11.17 -3.03
C ALA A 123 -12.29 11.02 -1.73
N GLY A 124 -11.71 10.36 -0.72
CA GLY A 124 -12.36 10.13 0.57
C GLY A 124 -13.34 8.96 0.62
N VAL A 125 -13.31 8.10 -0.41
CA VAL A 125 -14.23 6.97 -0.62
C VAL A 125 -13.50 5.77 -1.17
#